data_AF-A0A7V5PCQ6-F1
#
_entry.id   AF-A0A7V5PCQ6-F1
#
_cell.length_a   1.000
_cell.length_b   1.000
_cell.length_c   1.000
_cell.angle_alpha   90.00
_cell.angle_beta   90.00
_cell.angle_gamma   90.00
#
_symmetry.space_group_name_H-M   'P 1'
#
loop_
_entity.id
_entity.type
_entity.pdbx_description
1 polymer ?
#
loop_
_entity_poly.entity_id
_entity_poly.type
_entity_poly.pdbx_seq_one_letter_code
_entity_poly.pdbx_strand_id
1 'polypeptide(L)' 'MNVYRLCKCKYARDLSGRRANIAEGRWNSKGIPILYTAGSRALSIL' A
#
# COMPACT_ATOMS: atom_id res chain seq x y z
N MET A 1 -10.16 -9.46 10.38
CA MET A 1 -10.27 -8.01 10.11
C MET A 1 -10.11 -7.80 8.61
N ASN A 2 -11.00 -7.03 7.97
CA ASN A 2 -10.94 -6.77 6.53
C ASN A 2 -10.32 -5.39 6.27
N VAL A 3 -9.34 -5.33 5.37
CA VAL A 3 -8.67 -4.10 4.94
C VAL A 3 -8.63 -4.03 3.42
N TYR A 4 -8.51 -2.82 2.89
CA TYR A 4 -8.63 -2.55 1.46
C TYR A 4 -7.41 -1.79 0.96
N ARG A 5 -6.93 -2.15 -0.23
CA ARG A 5 -5.82 -1.47 -0.91
C ARG A 5 -6.20 -1.22 -2.35
N LEU A 6 -6.10 0.02 -2.78
CA LEU A 6 -6.19 0.39 -4.19
C LEU A 6 -4.80 0.30 -4.81
N CYS A 7 -4.66 -0.48 -5.89
CA CYS A 7 -3.40 -0.60 -6.63
C CYS A 7 -3.65 -0.99 -8.09
N LYS A 8 -2.64 -0.84 -8.97
CA LYS A 8 -2.75 -1.32 -10.36
C LYS A 8 -2.87 -2.84 -10.38
N CYS A 9 -3.71 -3.40 -11.26
CA CYS A 9 -4.03 -4.84 -11.31
C CYS A 9 -2.81 -5.76 -11.33
N LYS A 10 -1.74 -5.37 -12.03
CA LYS A 10 -0.47 -6.14 -12.09
C LYS A 10 0.22 -6.33 -10.73
N TYR A 11 -0.16 -5.58 -9.70
CA TYR A 11 0.36 -5.69 -8.33
C TYR A 11 -0.69 -6.19 -7.33
N ALA A 12 -1.88 -6.63 -7.78
CA ALA A 12 -2.97 -7.04 -6.89
C ALA A 12 -2.53 -8.13 -5.90
N ARG A 13 -1.67 -9.05 -6.35
CA ARG A 13 -1.10 -10.16 -5.54
C ARG A 13 0.22 -9.81 -4.87
N ASP A 14 0.83 -8.68 -5.18
CA ASP A 14 2.10 -8.26 -4.57
C ASP A 14 1.82 -7.58 -3.23
N LEU A 15 2.12 -8.29 -2.15
CA LEU A 15 1.99 -7.83 -0.76
C LEU A 15 3.34 -7.51 -0.12
N SER A 16 4.44 -7.50 -0.89
CA SER A 16 5.80 -7.31 -0.37
C SER A 16 6.09 -5.90 0.15
N GLY A 17 5.25 -4.90 -0.17
CA GLY A 17 5.50 -3.50 0.16
C GLY A 17 6.65 -2.85 -0.63
N ARG A 18 7.21 -3.55 -1.64
CA ARG A 18 8.38 -3.11 -2.41
C ARG A 18 8.20 -1.77 -3.12
N ARG A 19 6.97 -1.39 -3.46
CA ARG A 19 6.71 -0.10 -4.12
C ARG A 19 6.83 1.08 -3.16
N ALA A 20 6.42 0.91 -1.90
CA ALA A 20 6.65 1.91 -0.86
C ALA A 20 8.13 1.98 -0.48
N ASN A 21 8.90 0.91 -0.64
CA ASN A 21 10.36 0.95 -0.42
C ASN A 21 11.07 1.95 -1.37
N ILE A 22 10.59 2.07 -2.61
CA ILE A 22 11.21 2.91 -3.66
C ILE A 22 10.87 4.40 -3.50
N ALA A 23 9.68 4.71 -2.98
CA ALA A 23 9.17 6.07 -2.82
C ALA A 23 9.00 6.40 -1.33
N GLU A 24 9.56 7.52 -0.87
CA GLU A 24 9.31 7.98 0.50
C GLU A 24 7.82 8.27 0.69
N GLY A 25 7.23 7.66 1.73
CA GLY A 25 5.84 7.83 2.08
C GLY A 25 5.71 8.47 3.46
N ARG A 26 4.51 8.98 3.78
CA ARG A 26 4.25 9.63 5.06
C ARG A 26 4.64 8.77 6.27
N TRP A 27 4.49 7.45 6.15
CA TRP A 27 4.72 6.49 7.22
C TRP A 27 5.86 5.52 6.93
N ASN A 28 6.71 5.78 5.93
CA ASN A 28 7.89 4.96 5.68
C ASN A 28 9.07 5.74 5.12
N SER A 29 10.25 5.45 5.67
CA SER A 29 11.53 5.88 5.11
C SER A 29 11.87 5.04 3.88
N LYS A 30 12.67 5.61 2.97
CA LYS A 30 13.25 4.89 1.83
C LYS A 30 14.04 3.67 2.32
N GLY A 31 13.94 2.55 1.63
CA GLY A 31 14.58 1.30 2.06
C GLY A 31 13.66 0.38 2.88
N ILE A 32 12.59 0.92 3.49
CA ILE A 32 11.68 0.15 4.36
C ILE A 32 10.38 -0.15 3.61
N PRO A 33 10.12 -1.43 3.27
CA PRO A 33 8.88 -1.81 2.61
C PRO A 33 7.69 -1.75 3.59
N ILE A 34 6.60 -1.12 3.16
CA ILE A 34 5.32 -1.13 3.88
C ILE A 34 4.15 -1.32 2.91
N LEU A 35 3.05 -1.85 3.42
CA LEU A 35 1.80 -1.99 2.69
C LEU A 35 0.75 -0.98 3.22
N TYR A 36 0.43 0.01 2.41
CA TYR A 36 -0.66 0.94 2.72
C TYR A 36 -2.02 0.27 2.48
N THR A 37 -2.87 0.31 3.50
CA THR A 37 -4.24 -0.21 3.45
C THR A 37 -5.18 0.75 4.18
N ALA A 38 -6.47 0.63 3.92
CA ALA A 38 -7.52 1.42 4.53
C ALA A 38 -8.60 0.50 5.14
N GLY A 39 -9.30 1.00 6.17
CA GLY A 39 -10.40 0.27 6.82
C GLY A 39 -11.68 0.16 5.98
N SER A 40 -11.81 0.93 4.91
CA SER A 40 -12.95 0.85 3.98
C SER A 40 -12.50 1.06 2.52
N ARG A 41 -13.31 0.58 1.57
CA ARG A 41 -13.07 0.79 0.12
C ARG A 41 -13.13 2.27 -0.24
N ALA A 42 -14.05 3.02 0.37
CA ALA A 42 -14.18 4.46 0.18
C ALA A 42 -12.89 5.19 0.60
N LEU A 43 -12.33 4.84 1.77
CA LEU A 43 -11.08 5.43 2.26
C LEU A 43 -9.87 5.04 1.40
N SER A 44 -9.89 3.86 0.75
CA SER A 44 -8.79 3.46 -0.15
C SER A 44 -8.70 4.24 -1.46
N ILE A 45 -9.74 5.03 -1.79
CA ILE A 45 -9.84 5.85 -3.00
C ILE A 45 -9.49 7.32 -2.71
N LEU A 46 -9.63 7.77 -1.46
CA LEU A 46 -9.31 9.12 -0.99
C LEU A 46 -7.80 9.33 -0.88
#